data_AF-A0A949KRJ7-F1
#
_entry.id   AF-A0A949KRJ7-F1
#
_cell.length_a   1.000
_cell.length_b   1.000
_cell.length_c   1.000
_cell.angle_alpha   90.00
_cell.angle_beta   90.00
_cell.angle_gamma   90.00
#
_symmetry.space_group_name_H-M   'P 1'
#
loop_
_entity.id
_entity.type
_entity.pdbx_description
1 polymer ?
#
loop_
_entity_poly.entity_id
_entity_poly.type
_entity_poly.pdbx_seq_one_letter_code
_entity_poly.pdbx_strand_id
1 'polypeptide(L)'
;MIHNKKEFTGGLALLVVFFIVLFAMFQPLFDGHNSMSYLDNLYNSISKGSAYYVDNLRDEAKSVSGYQVNVTMKMESEFQAADSVALIAASGATATAEGNALTVSGDYLAILNTILDDADRMYHNDGAALKAKYPAFNSKDDRQVLYNWNTILSGFDKELKDQEAFAEAKVAFNINSKVVETAFNYYNIVPEKIRDKAGIVIFSLVFYVFYTMWYGFAILFMFEGWGLKISGH
;
A
#
# COMPACT_ATOMS: atom_id res chain seq x y z
N MET A 1 -6.44 37.88 33.33
CA MET A 1 -6.38 37.48 34.75
C MET A 1 -6.53 35.98 34.81
N ILE A 2 -5.68 35.28 35.56
CA ILE A 2 -5.88 33.85 35.84
C ILE A 2 -6.98 33.76 36.90
N HIS A 3 -8.09 33.10 36.57
CA HIS A 3 -9.26 32.98 37.44
C HIS A 3 -9.08 31.88 38.48
N ASN A 4 -8.53 30.72 38.06
CA ASN A 4 -8.19 29.62 38.95
C ASN A 4 -6.71 29.23 38.78
N LYS A 5 -5.88 29.62 39.76
CA LYS A 5 -4.43 29.38 39.72
C LYS A 5 -4.05 27.90 39.76
N LYS A 6 -4.87 27.05 40.41
CA LYS A 6 -4.59 25.62 40.54
C LYS A 6 -4.79 24.93 39.19
N GLU A 7 -5.95 25.12 38.57
CA GLU A 7 -6.26 24.55 37.25
C GLU A 7 -5.31 25.06 36.17
N PHE A 8 -5.01 26.37 36.18
CA PHE A 8 -4.07 26.95 35.24
C PHE A 8 -2.65 26.37 35.38
N THR A 9 -2.12 26.25 36.60
CA THR A 9 -0.77 25.70 36.82
C THR A 9 -0.72 24.22 36.50
N GLY A 10 -1.77 23.47 36.82
CA GLY A 10 -1.91 22.05 36.49
C GLY A 10 -1.97 21.82 34.97
N GLY A 11 -2.84 22.56 34.27
CA GLY A 11 -2.94 22.53 32.81
C GLY A 11 -1.62 22.90 32.13
N LEU A 12 -0.92 23.94 32.61
CA LEU A 12 0.36 24.36 32.06
C LEU A 12 1.44 23.30 32.27
N ALA A 13 1.52 22.69 33.46
CA ALA A 13 2.47 21.61 33.73
C ALA A 13 2.19 20.40 32.83
N LEU A 14 0.93 19.98 32.72
CA LEU A 14 0.51 18.90 31.83
C LEU A 14 0.87 19.20 30.36
N LEU A 15 0.68 20.43 29.91
CA LEU A 15 0.99 20.85 28.55
C LEU A 15 2.51 20.86 28.28
N VAL A 16 3.31 21.33 29.23
CA VAL A 16 4.78 21.31 29.12
C VAL A 16 5.28 19.86 29.04
N VAL A 17 4.81 18.99 29.94
CA VAL A 17 5.21 17.58 29.94
C VAL A 17 4.73 16.88 28.67
N PHE A 18 3.55 17.24 28.12
CA PHE A 18 3.08 16.75 26.82
C PHE A 18 4.07 17.11 25.70
N PHE A 19 4.50 18.37 25.61
CA PHE A 19 5.46 18.79 24.56
C PHE A 19 6.84 18.15 24.72
N ILE A 20 7.28 17.86 25.95
CA ILE A 20 8.52 17.10 26.19
C ILE A 20 8.40 15.70 25.59
N VAL A 21 7.28 15.01 25.86
CA VAL A 21 7.00 13.67 25.30
C VAL A 21 6.88 13.74 23.79
N LEU A 22 6.17 14.74 23.25
CA LEU A 22 6.07 14.97 21.80
C LEU A 22 7.46 15.11 21.16
N PHE A 23 8.30 15.97 21.73
CA PHE A 23 9.64 16.21 21.24
C PHE A 23 10.47 14.92 21.25
N ALA A 24 10.39 14.15 22.34
CA ALA A 24 11.05 12.84 22.46
C ALA A 24 10.54 11.83 21.43
N MET A 25 9.24 11.79 21.14
CA MET A 25 8.66 10.92 20.10
C MET A 25 9.22 11.19 18.70
N PHE A 26 9.57 12.44 18.40
CA PHE A 26 10.20 12.82 17.13
C PHE A 26 11.72 12.63 17.12
N GLN A 27 12.36 12.31 18.26
CA GLN A 27 13.79 11.99 18.29
C GLN A 27 14.05 10.56 17.77
N PRO A 28 15.21 10.27 17.17
CA PRO A 28 15.57 8.96 16.62
C PRO A 28 15.93 7.94 17.71
N LEU A 29 15.00 7.66 18.62
CA LEU A 29 15.22 6.83 19.82
C LEU A 29 15.09 5.32 19.56
N PHE A 30 14.56 4.90 18.40
CA PHE A 30 14.27 3.50 18.07
C PHE A 30 15.07 3.07 16.85
N ASP A 31 16.32 2.62 17.07
CA ASP A 31 17.23 2.16 16.00
C ASP A 31 17.42 3.18 14.87
N GLY A 32 17.51 4.46 15.22
CA GLY A 32 17.63 5.56 14.26
C GLY A 32 16.30 6.07 13.71
N HIS A 33 15.19 5.40 14.04
CA HIS A 33 13.84 5.85 13.73
C HIS A 33 13.20 6.60 14.91
N ASN A 34 12.33 7.56 14.57
CA ASN A 34 11.43 8.15 15.54
C ASN A 34 10.26 7.18 15.84
N SER A 35 9.48 7.44 16.88
CA SER A 35 8.41 6.52 17.29
C SER A 35 7.34 6.31 16.22
N MET A 36 7.05 7.35 15.43
CA MET A 36 6.06 7.28 14.36
C MET A 36 6.54 6.38 13.22
N SER A 37 7.76 6.59 12.74
CA SER A 37 8.36 5.77 11.68
C SER A 37 8.54 4.31 12.11
N TYR A 38 8.91 4.06 13.36
CA TYR A 38 9.01 2.71 13.90
C TYR A 38 7.64 2.00 13.93
N LEU A 39 6.62 2.67 14.45
CA LEU A 39 5.26 2.10 14.51
C LEU A 39 4.69 1.90 13.11
N ASP A 40 4.88 2.85 12.19
CA ASP A 40 4.43 2.74 10.81
C ASP A 40 5.08 1.52 10.11
N ASN A 41 6.40 1.35 10.23
CA ASN A 41 7.10 0.17 9.71
C ASN A 41 6.56 -1.13 10.32
N LEU A 42 6.33 -1.15 11.64
CA LEU A 42 5.77 -2.30 12.35
C LEU A 42 4.37 -2.65 11.84
N TYR A 43 3.47 -1.66 11.73
CA TYR A 43 2.11 -1.86 11.25
C TYR A 43 2.10 -2.28 9.77
N ASN A 44 2.94 -1.69 8.92
CA ASN A 44 3.07 -2.10 7.51
C ASN A 44 3.60 -3.52 7.37
N SER A 45 4.54 -3.94 8.22
CA SER A 45 5.08 -5.30 8.26
C SER A 45 4.02 -6.33 8.69
N ILE A 46 3.20 -5.99 9.68
CA ILE A 46 2.05 -6.81 10.11
C ILE A 46 0.99 -6.86 9.00
N SER A 47 0.66 -5.71 8.43
CA SER A 47 -0.36 -5.57 7.39
C SER A 47 0.01 -6.37 6.15
N LYS A 48 1.29 -6.29 5.72
CA LYS A 48 1.84 -7.13 4.65
C LYS A 48 1.49 -8.59 4.91
N GLY A 49 1.88 -9.15 6.05
CA GLY A 49 1.66 -10.56 6.40
C GLY A 49 0.19 -11.00 6.40
N SER A 50 -0.77 -10.07 6.50
CA SER A 50 -2.21 -10.36 6.41
C SER A 50 -2.81 -10.18 5.01
N ALA A 51 -2.09 -9.52 4.10
CA ALA A 51 -2.55 -9.14 2.77
C ALA A 51 -2.01 -10.07 1.66
N TYR A 52 -1.88 -11.37 1.94
CA TYR A 52 -1.45 -12.33 0.93
C TYR A 52 -2.65 -13.01 0.25
N TYR A 53 -2.95 -12.61 -1.00
CA TYR A 53 -4.11 -13.08 -1.76
C TYR A 53 -3.74 -13.77 -3.09
N VAL A 54 -2.45 -14.00 -3.36
CA VAL A 54 -1.99 -14.53 -4.65
C VAL A 54 -2.64 -15.88 -4.96
N ASP A 55 -2.66 -16.82 -4.02
CA ASP A 55 -3.26 -18.15 -4.22
C ASP A 55 -4.76 -18.08 -4.49
N ASN A 56 -5.48 -17.28 -3.69
CA ASN A 56 -6.92 -17.05 -3.87
C ASN A 56 -7.23 -16.52 -5.27
N LEU A 57 -6.42 -15.58 -5.77
CA LEU A 57 -6.66 -14.97 -7.08
C LEU A 57 -6.12 -15.82 -8.24
N ARG A 58 -5.15 -16.69 -7.99
CA ARG A 58 -4.75 -17.73 -8.94
C ARG A 58 -5.88 -18.74 -9.16
N ASP A 59 -6.61 -19.09 -8.11
CA ASP A 59 -7.82 -19.90 -8.22
C ASP A 59 -8.96 -19.16 -8.92
N GLU A 60 -9.18 -17.88 -8.60
CA GLU A 60 -10.16 -17.04 -9.30
C GLU A 60 -9.84 -16.91 -10.80
N ALA A 61 -8.56 -16.75 -11.16
CA ALA A 61 -8.13 -16.62 -12.55
C ALA A 61 -8.50 -17.84 -13.41
N LYS A 62 -8.58 -19.04 -12.83
CA LYS A 62 -9.01 -20.25 -13.57
C LYS A 62 -10.41 -20.10 -14.18
N SER A 63 -11.26 -19.21 -13.64
CA SER A 63 -12.58 -18.92 -14.20
C SER A 63 -12.55 -18.37 -15.63
N VAL A 64 -11.42 -17.80 -16.08
CA VAL A 64 -11.24 -17.30 -17.45
C VAL A 64 -10.48 -18.27 -18.36
N SER A 65 -10.35 -19.54 -17.94
CA SER A 65 -9.66 -20.56 -18.72
C SER A 65 -10.26 -20.72 -20.12
N GLY A 66 -9.42 -20.67 -21.14
CA GLY A 66 -9.84 -20.76 -22.55
C GLY A 66 -10.31 -19.43 -23.15
N TYR A 67 -10.42 -18.35 -22.37
CA TYR A 67 -10.71 -17.03 -22.90
C TYR A 67 -9.51 -16.46 -23.67
N GLN A 68 -9.76 -16.04 -24.91
CA GLN A 68 -8.76 -15.38 -25.75
C GLN A 68 -9.03 -13.88 -25.73
N VAL A 69 -8.09 -13.12 -25.17
CA VAL A 69 -8.20 -11.67 -25.15
C VAL A 69 -7.74 -11.09 -26.47
N ASN A 70 -8.40 -10.01 -26.91
CA ASN A 70 -7.95 -9.15 -28.00
C ASN A 70 -8.43 -7.73 -27.72
N VAL A 71 -7.56 -6.90 -27.17
CA VAL A 71 -7.88 -5.54 -26.73
C VAL A 71 -6.78 -4.57 -27.13
N THR A 72 -7.16 -3.32 -27.35
CA THR A 72 -6.21 -2.20 -27.45
C THR A 72 -6.47 -1.26 -26.30
N MET A 73 -5.46 -1.06 -25.46
CA MET A 73 -5.54 -0.21 -24.28
C MET A 73 -4.56 0.96 -24.39
N LYS A 74 -4.90 2.06 -23.71
CA LYS A 74 -4.04 3.24 -23.64
C LYS A 74 -3.10 3.14 -22.44
N MET A 75 -1.82 3.33 -22.69
CA MET A 75 -0.76 3.41 -21.69
C MET A 75 -0.46 4.88 -21.37
N GLU A 76 0.24 5.13 -20.25
CA GLU A 76 0.57 6.48 -19.79
C GLU A 76 1.53 7.21 -20.76
N SER A 77 2.38 6.45 -21.45
CA SER A 77 3.34 6.98 -22.41
C SER A 77 3.73 5.93 -23.45
N GLU A 78 4.34 6.40 -24.54
CA GLU A 78 4.94 5.53 -25.57
C GLU A 78 6.03 4.61 -25.01
N PHE A 79 6.84 5.12 -24.08
CA PHE A 79 7.87 4.31 -23.42
C PHE A 79 7.26 3.16 -22.60
N GLN A 80 6.20 3.46 -21.85
CA GLN A 80 5.50 2.44 -21.07
C GLN A 80 4.84 1.39 -21.98
N ALA A 81 4.26 1.80 -23.11
CA ALA A 81 3.71 0.87 -24.09
C ALA A 81 4.78 -0.05 -24.67
N ALA A 82 5.92 0.51 -25.11
CA ALA A 82 7.04 -0.25 -25.64
C ALA A 82 7.59 -1.27 -24.63
N ASP A 83 7.75 -0.87 -23.36
CA ASP A 83 8.19 -1.76 -22.29
C ASP A 83 7.20 -2.90 -22.01
N SER A 84 5.91 -2.59 -22.09
CA SER A 84 4.81 -3.52 -21.78
C SER A 84 4.69 -4.65 -22.80
N VAL A 85 5.19 -4.45 -24.02
CA VAL A 85 5.29 -5.52 -25.02
C VAL A 85 6.12 -6.69 -24.50
N ALA A 86 7.28 -6.43 -23.88
CA ALA A 86 8.14 -7.46 -23.32
C ALA A 86 7.47 -8.20 -22.14
N LEU A 87 6.67 -7.48 -21.34
CA LEU A 87 5.93 -8.07 -20.23
C LEU A 87 4.89 -9.08 -20.73
N ILE A 88 4.06 -8.69 -21.70
CA ILE A 88 3.04 -9.55 -22.30
C ILE A 88 3.67 -10.72 -23.04
N ALA A 89 4.73 -10.49 -23.82
CA ALA A 89 5.40 -11.54 -24.58
C ALA A 89 5.92 -12.68 -23.70
N ALA A 90 6.31 -12.40 -22.45
CA ALA A 90 6.76 -13.43 -21.51
C ALA A 90 5.65 -14.42 -21.09
N SER A 91 4.38 -14.09 -21.33
CA SER A 91 3.25 -15.02 -21.14
C SER A 91 2.98 -15.93 -22.34
N GLY A 92 3.69 -15.72 -23.47
CA GLY A 92 3.40 -16.36 -24.75
C GLY A 92 2.32 -15.65 -25.58
N ALA A 93 1.70 -14.60 -25.06
CA ALA A 93 0.78 -13.74 -25.80
C ALA A 93 1.53 -12.77 -26.74
N THR A 94 0.80 -12.23 -27.72
CA THR A 94 1.30 -11.23 -28.65
C THR A 94 0.93 -9.83 -28.17
N ALA A 95 1.87 -8.89 -28.24
CA ALA A 95 1.61 -7.48 -28.01
C ALA A 95 2.31 -6.59 -29.04
N THR A 96 1.66 -5.50 -29.40
CA THR A 96 2.23 -4.45 -30.25
C THR A 96 1.98 -3.07 -29.62
N ALA A 97 2.96 -2.18 -29.74
CA ALA A 97 2.86 -0.81 -29.27
C ALA A 97 2.87 0.16 -30.45
N GLU A 98 1.91 1.08 -30.50
CA GLU A 98 1.82 2.15 -31.49
C GLU A 98 1.59 3.48 -30.75
N GLY A 99 2.64 4.31 -30.64
CA GLY A 99 2.62 5.45 -29.72
C GLY A 99 2.36 4.97 -28.29
N ASN A 100 1.37 5.53 -27.61
CA ASN A 100 0.94 5.07 -26.28
C ASN A 100 -0.20 4.05 -26.30
N ALA A 101 -0.58 3.51 -27.45
CA ALA A 101 -1.53 2.40 -27.53
C ALA A 101 -0.78 1.07 -27.44
N LEU A 102 -1.28 0.15 -26.61
CA LEU A 102 -0.81 -1.23 -26.49
C LEU A 102 -1.94 -2.17 -26.93
N THR A 103 -1.72 -2.92 -28.00
CA THR A 103 -2.64 -3.98 -28.45
C THR A 103 -2.14 -5.31 -27.93
N VAL A 104 -3.00 -6.09 -27.29
CA VAL A 104 -2.68 -7.38 -26.68
C VAL A 104 -3.62 -8.44 -27.20
N SER A 105 -3.07 -9.58 -27.62
CA SER A 105 -3.86 -10.75 -27.97
C SER A 105 -3.21 -12.07 -27.55
N GLY A 106 -4.01 -12.97 -26.98
CA GLY A 106 -3.55 -14.30 -26.58
C GLY A 106 -4.39 -14.93 -25.47
N ASP A 107 -3.85 -16.00 -24.88
CA ASP A 107 -4.48 -16.70 -23.77
C ASP A 107 -4.52 -15.81 -22.51
N TYR A 108 -5.71 -15.45 -22.07
CA TYR A 108 -5.88 -14.49 -20.98
C TYR A 108 -5.44 -15.07 -19.63
N LEU A 109 -5.70 -16.36 -19.40
CA LEU A 109 -5.25 -17.03 -18.18
C LEU A 109 -3.73 -17.07 -18.09
N ALA A 110 -3.03 -17.31 -19.20
CA ALA A 110 -1.56 -17.28 -19.25
C ALA A 110 -1.00 -15.90 -18.91
N ILE A 111 -1.61 -14.83 -19.44
CA ILE A 111 -1.26 -13.44 -19.11
C ILE A 111 -1.45 -13.19 -17.61
N LEU A 112 -2.64 -13.49 -17.07
CA LEU A 112 -2.95 -13.25 -15.66
C LEU A 112 -2.03 -14.05 -14.71
N ASN A 113 -1.71 -15.31 -15.04
CA ASN A 113 -0.77 -16.11 -14.26
C ASN A 113 0.64 -15.51 -14.27
N THR A 114 1.09 -14.98 -15.41
CA THR A 114 2.38 -14.29 -15.52
C THR A 114 2.42 -13.06 -14.59
N ILE A 115 1.34 -12.29 -14.56
CA ILE A 115 1.20 -11.12 -13.67
C ILE A 115 1.21 -11.54 -12.20
N LEU A 116 0.48 -12.60 -11.85
CA LEU A 116 0.45 -13.15 -10.49
C LEU A 116 1.84 -13.64 -10.05
N ASP A 117 2.59 -14.32 -10.91
CA ASP A 117 3.95 -14.79 -10.62
C ASP A 117 4.91 -13.63 -10.38
N ASP A 118 4.84 -12.58 -11.20
CA ASP A 118 5.67 -11.39 -11.07
C ASP A 118 5.35 -10.62 -9.79
N ALA A 119 4.06 -10.43 -9.50
CA ALA A 119 3.60 -9.78 -8.27
C ALA A 119 3.96 -10.58 -7.02
N ASP A 120 3.89 -11.92 -7.06
CA ASP A 120 4.28 -12.78 -5.95
C ASP A 120 5.78 -12.67 -5.63
N ARG A 121 6.64 -12.65 -6.65
CA ARG A 121 8.09 -12.41 -6.47
C ARG A 121 8.36 -11.06 -5.83
N MET A 122 7.72 -10.01 -6.33
CA MET A 122 7.87 -8.67 -5.78
C MET A 122 7.31 -8.57 -4.36
N TYR A 123 6.19 -9.23 -4.07
CA TYR A 123 5.68 -9.32 -2.72
C TYR A 123 6.70 -9.98 -1.77
N HIS A 124 7.49 -10.93 -2.24
CA HIS A 124 8.60 -11.54 -1.51
C HIS A 124 9.95 -10.79 -1.64
N ASN A 125 9.93 -9.55 -2.14
CA ASN A 125 11.10 -8.68 -2.32
C ASN A 125 12.17 -9.23 -3.28
N ASP A 126 11.79 -10.08 -4.23
CA ASP A 126 12.70 -10.66 -5.23
C ASP A 126 12.67 -9.90 -6.57
N GLY A 127 13.03 -8.60 -6.51
CA GLY A 127 13.16 -7.77 -7.71
C GLY A 127 14.30 -8.21 -8.63
N ALA A 128 15.32 -8.89 -8.08
CA ALA A 128 16.44 -9.41 -8.85
C ALA A 128 16.00 -10.48 -9.85
N ALA A 129 15.15 -11.44 -9.44
CA ALA A 129 14.59 -12.44 -10.34
C ALA A 129 13.70 -11.82 -11.42
N LEU A 130 13.01 -10.71 -11.11
CA LEU A 130 12.17 -9.99 -12.07
C LEU A 130 13.03 -9.28 -13.13
N LYS A 131 14.11 -8.62 -12.72
CA LYS A 131 15.08 -7.99 -13.61
C LYS A 131 15.80 -9.01 -14.50
N ALA A 132 16.13 -10.18 -13.97
CA ALA A 132 16.66 -11.28 -14.76
C ALA A 132 15.66 -11.79 -15.82
N LYS A 133 14.36 -11.83 -15.48
CA LYS A 133 13.28 -12.19 -16.40
C LYS A 133 13.04 -11.13 -17.48
N TYR A 134 13.19 -9.85 -17.13
CA TYR A 134 12.91 -8.71 -18.00
C TYR A 134 14.12 -7.76 -18.14
N PRO A 135 15.09 -8.07 -19.02
CA PRO A 135 16.30 -7.27 -19.17
C PRO A 135 16.06 -5.78 -19.51
N ALA A 136 14.94 -5.47 -20.18
CA ALA A 136 14.53 -4.09 -20.50
C ALA A 136 14.27 -3.20 -19.27
N PHE A 137 14.11 -3.81 -18.08
CA PHE A 137 13.86 -3.13 -16.82
C PHE A 137 15.10 -3.06 -15.91
N ASN A 138 16.25 -3.60 -16.34
CA ASN A 138 17.47 -3.62 -15.51
C ASN A 138 17.94 -2.24 -15.04
N SER A 139 17.77 -1.21 -15.87
CA SER A 139 18.14 0.18 -15.58
C SER A 139 17.04 0.98 -14.85
N LYS A 140 15.93 0.34 -14.46
CA LYS A 140 14.75 0.98 -13.88
C LYS A 140 14.56 0.60 -12.41
N ASP A 141 13.67 1.32 -11.73
CA ASP A 141 13.18 0.94 -10.39
C ASP A 141 12.52 -0.45 -10.48
N ASP A 142 12.76 -1.30 -9.48
CA ASP A 142 12.24 -2.68 -9.46
C ASP A 142 10.71 -2.73 -9.57
N ARG A 143 10.02 -1.70 -9.05
CA ARG A 143 8.55 -1.61 -9.06
C ARG A 143 7.99 -1.20 -10.43
N GLN A 144 8.83 -0.82 -11.39
CA GLN A 144 8.36 -0.40 -12.72
C GLN A 144 7.57 -1.50 -13.43
N VAL A 145 7.92 -2.78 -13.24
CA VAL A 145 7.16 -3.90 -13.80
C VAL A 145 5.76 -3.95 -13.22
N LEU A 146 5.61 -3.81 -11.89
CA LEU A 146 4.29 -3.78 -11.24
C LEU A 146 3.47 -2.56 -11.65
N TYR A 147 4.11 -1.41 -11.84
CA TYR A 147 3.44 -0.22 -12.35
C TYR A 147 2.87 -0.45 -13.75
N ASN A 148 3.66 -1.04 -14.66
CA ASN A 148 3.16 -1.40 -15.98
C ASN A 148 2.05 -2.44 -15.90
N TRP A 149 2.17 -3.45 -15.02
CA TRP A 149 1.09 -4.42 -14.80
C TRP A 149 -0.19 -3.78 -14.27
N ASN A 150 -0.09 -2.79 -13.38
CA ASN A 150 -1.24 -2.05 -12.88
C ASN A 150 -1.96 -1.30 -14.01
N THR A 151 -1.22 -0.63 -14.90
CA THR A 151 -1.81 0.03 -16.07
C THR A 151 -2.45 -0.99 -17.02
N ILE A 152 -1.79 -2.12 -17.28
CA ILE A 152 -2.31 -3.19 -18.16
C ILE A 152 -3.61 -3.80 -17.61
N LEU A 153 -3.65 -4.15 -16.33
CA LEU A 153 -4.85 -4.70 -15.69
C LEU A 153 -6.00 -3.69 -15.66
N SER A 154 -5.70 -2.41 -15.47
CA SER A 154 -6.70 -1.34 -15.57
C SER A 154 -7.23 -1.21 -17.00
N GLY A 155 -6.35 -1.38 -17.99
CA GLY A 155 -6.72 -1.47 -19.41
C GLY A 155 -7.62 -2.66 -19.68
N PHE A 156 -7.29 -3.87 -19.19
CA PHE A 156 -8.15 -5.04 -19.33
C PHE A 156 -9.51 -4.83 -18.67
N ASP A 157 -9.56 -4.32 -17.44
CA ASP A 157 -10.83 -4.05 -16.77
C ASP A 157 -11.73 -3.11 -17.59
N LYS A 158 -11.16 -2.04 -18.14
CA LYS A 158 -11.90 -1.08 -18.98
C LYS A 158 -12.35 -1.70 -20.30
N GLU A 159 -11.42 -2.21 -21.09
CA GLU A 159 -11.71 -2.66 -22.46
C GLU A 159 -12.59 -3.92 -22.48
N LEU A 160 -12.46 -4.82 -21.51
CA LEU A 160 -13.33 -5.98 -21.40
C LEU A 160 -14.76 -5.60 -20.97
N LYS A 161 -14.93 -4.58 -20.12
CA LYS A 161 -16.26 -4.02 -19.81
C LYS A 161 -16.93 -3.42 -21.05
N ASP A 162 -16.16 -2.73 -21.89
CA ASP A 162 -16.67 -2.16 -23.14
C ASP A 162 -17.09 -3.27 -24.13
N GLN A 163 -16.50 -4.47 -24.01
CA GLN A 163 -16.90 -5.68 -24.74
C GLN A 163 -17.98 -6.52 -24.02
N GLU A 164 -18.56 -6.02 -22.93
CA GLU A 164 -19.53 -6.73 -22.06
C GLU A 164 -19.00 -8.02 -21.40
N ALA A 165 -17.67 -8.25 -21.41
CA ALA A 165 -16.97 -9.35 -20.75
C ALA A 165 -16.71 -9.02 -19.26
N PHE A 166 -17.79 -8.79 -18.51
CA PHE A 166 -17.73 -8.30 -17.12
C PHE A 166 -17.09 -9.28 -16.14
N ALA A 167 -17.21 -10.58 -16.37
CA ALA A 167 -16.62 -11.60 -15.50
C ALA A 167 -15.09 -11.57 -15.61
N GLU A 168 -14.58 -11.52 -16.84
CA GLU A 168 -13.17 -11.45 -17.19
C GLU A 168 -12.53 -10.13 -16.73
N ALA A 169 -13.26 -9.02 -16.89
CA ALA A 169 -12.86 -7.70 -16.39
C ALA A 169 -12.70 -7.69 -14.85
N LYS A 170 -13.66 -8.31 -14.14
CA LYS A 170 -13.64 -8.40 -12.68
C LYS A 170 -12.41 -9.15 -12.17
N VAL A 171 -11.96 -10.19 -12.87
CA VAL A 171 -10.74 -10.91 -12.50
C VAL A 171 -9.51 -10.00 -12.61
N ALA A 172 -9.38 -9.23 -13.70
CA ALA A 172 -8.29 -8.25 -13.81
C ALA A 172 -8.33 -7.20 -12.70
N PHE A 173 -9.51 -6.64 -12.40
CA PHE A 173 -9.69 -5.69 -11.31
C PHE A 173 -9.26 -6.26 -9.95
N ASN A 174 -9.67 -7.49 -9.65
CA ASN A 174 -9.33 -8.15 -8.38
C ASN A 174 -7.82 -8.41 -8.29
N ILE A 175 -7.19 -8.90 -9.35
CA ILE A 175 -5.73 -9.13 -9.40
C ILE A 175 -4.99 -7.80 -9.21
N ASN A 176 -5.46 -6.73 -9.82
CA ASN A 176 -4.81 -5.44 -9.70
C ASN A 176 -4.83 -4.93 -8.25
N SER A 177 -6.03 -4.81 -7.70
CA SER A 177 -6.26 -4.21 -6.38
C SER A 177 -5.69 -5.04 -5.22
N LYS A 178 -5.80 -6.37 -5.28
CA LYS A 178 -5.43 -7.25 -4.16
C LYS A 178 -4.04 -7.85 -4.26
N VAL A 179 -3.44 -7.87 -5.45
CA VAL A 179 -2.14 -8.52 -5.67
C VAL A 179 -1.11 -7.53 -6.18
N VAL A 180 -1.34 -6.87 -7.32
CA VAL A 180 -0.32 -5.98 -7.92
C VAL A 180 -0.09 -4.72 -7.08
N GLU A 181 -1.13 -4.01 -6.69
CA GLU A 181 -1.03 -2.81 -5.83
C GLU A 181 -0.44 -3.18 -4.45
N THR A 182 -0.85 -4.33 -3.92
CA THR A 182 -0.35 -4.84 -2.65
C THR A 182 1.14 -5.16 -2.70
N ALA A 183 1.60 -5.85 -3.76
CA ALA A 183 3.03 -6.11 -3.99
C ALA A 183 3.83 -4.81 -4.20
N PHE A 184 3.26 -3.83 -4.90
CA PHE A 184 3.90 -2.53 -5.13
C PHE A 184 4.10 -1.76 -3.83
N ASN A 185 3.05 -1.70 -3.00
CA ASN A 185 3.05 -0.96 -1.73
C ASN A 185 3.94 -1.61 -0.66
N TYR A 186 4.00 -2.94 -0.64
CA TYR A 186 4.78 -3.69 0.36
C TYR A 186 6.18 -4.11 -0.10
N TYR A 187 6.64 -3.69 -1.30
CA TYR A 187 7.99 -4.01 -1.76
C TYR A 187 9.05 -3.45 -0.79
N ASN A 188 10.10 -4.24 -0.52
CA ASN A 188 11.14 -4.02 0.50
C ASN A 188 10.68 -4.03 1.97
N ILE A 189 9.41 -4.34 2.25
CA ILE A 189 8.92 -4.51 3.62
C ILE A 189 9.05 -5.98 4.01
N VAL A 190 9.56 -6.27 5.21
CA VAL A 190 9.70 -7.65 5.73
C VAL A 190 8.46 -7.98 6.55
N PRO A 191 7.73 -9.08 6.26
CA PRO A 191 6.52 -9.40 7.00
C PRO A 191 6.85 -9.81 8.44
N GLU A 192 6.10 -9.28 9.40
CA GLU A 192 6.20 -9.65 10.82
C GLU A 192 4.87 -10.19 11.33
N LYS A 193 4.90 -11.18 12.22
CA LYS A 193 3.68 -11.74 12.82
C LYS A 193 3.25 -10.86 13.99
N ILE A 194 1.97 -10.46 13.99
CA ILE A 194 1.38 -9.66 15.08
C ILE A 194 1.54 -10.32 16.46
N ARG A 195 1.53 -11.66 16.53
CA ARG A 195 1.67 -12.40 17.80
C ARG A 195 3.02 -12.13 18.47
N ASP A 196 4.06 -11.90 17.68
CA ASP A 196 5.42 -11.67 18.18
C ASP A 196 5.63 -10.21 18.61
N LYS A 197 4.73 -9.30 18.21
CA LYS A 197 4.79 -7.86 18.48
C LYS A 197 3.59 -7.32 19.27
N ALA A 198 2.73 -8.21 19.77
CA ALA A 198 1.46 -7.87 20.42
C ALA A 198 1.63 -6.87 21.59
N GLY A 199 2.71 -7.01 22.37
CA GLY A 199 2.99 -6.10 23.49
C GLY A 199 3.21 -4.64 23.04
N ILE A 200 4.01 -4.45 21.99
CA ILE A 200 4.30 -3.11 21.43
C ILE A 200 3.05 -2.53 20.78
N VAL A 201 2.29 -3.34 20.04
CA VAL A 201 1.03 -2.92 19.42
C VAL A 201 0.03 -2.45 20.48
N ILE A 202 -0.24 -3.26 21.50
CA ILE A 202 -1.15 -2.90 22.60
C ILE A 202 -0.67 -1.65 23.32
N PHE A 203 0.62 -1.58 23.64
CA PHE A 203 1.20 -0.39 24.26
C PHE A 203 0.99 0.86 23.41
N SER A 204 1.25 0.80 22.10
CA SER A 204 1.10 1.95 21.21
C SER A 204 -0.35 2.45 21.12
N LEU A 205 -1.33 1.54 21.11
CA LEU A 205 -2.75 1.89 21.07
C LEU A 205 -3.21 2.53 22.38
N VAL A 206 -2.84 1.92 23.51
CA VAL A 206 -3.13 2.45 24.85
C VAL A 206 -2.47 3.82 25.01
N PHE A 207 -1.20 3.93 24.66
CA PHE A 207 -0.46 5.19 24.70
C PHE A 207 -1.14 6.26 23.85
N TYR A 208 -1.54 5.96 22.62
CA TYR A 208 -2.23 6.91 21.74
C TYR A 208 -3.51 7.48 22.39
N VAL A 209 -4.35 6.62 22.98
CA VAL A 209 -5.59 7.06 23.65
C VAL A 209 -5.27 7.92 24.87
N PHE A 210 -4.39 7.46 25.75
CA PHE A 210 -4.04 8.23 26.94
C PHE A 210 -3.36 9.55 26.61
N TYR A 211 -2.46 9.57 25.62
CA TYR A 211 -1.71 10.74 25.20
C TYR A 211 -2.62 11.80 24.56
N THR A 212 -3.56 11.39 23.71
CA THR A 212 -4.55 12.30 23.10
C THR A 212 -5.53 12.86 24.13
N MET A 213 -6.02 12.02 25.06
CA MET A 213 -6.87 12.48 26.16
C MET A 213 -6.13 13.43 27.10
N TRP A 214 -4.88 13.12 27.44
CA TRP A 214 -4.04 13.96 28.29
C TRP A 214 -3.88 15.37 27.69
N TYR A 215 -3.62 15.49 26.39
CA TYR A 215 -3.60 16.78 25.71
C TYR A 215 -4.93 17.54 25.85
N GLY A 216 -6.06 16.83 25.65
CA GLY A 216 -7.39 17.39 25.81
C GLY A 216 -7.63 17.95 27.21
N PHE A 217 -7.29 17.20 28.26
CA PHE A 217 -7.39 17.64 29.66
C PHE A 217 -6.43 18.80 29.97
N ALA A 218 -5.22 18.80 29.42
CA ALA A 218 -4.27 19.90 29.59
C ALA A 218 -4.85 21.22 29.07
N ILE A 219 -5.46 21.20 27.88
CA ILE A 219 -6.14 22.37 27.30
C ILE A 219 -7.38 22.76 28.11
N LEU A 220 -8.20 21.78 28.51
CA LEU A 220 -9.39 22.02 29.31
C LEU A 220 -9.04 22.79 30.60
N PHE A 221 -8.06 22.33 31.37
CA PHE A 221 -7.63 22.99 32.61
C PHE A 221 -7.00 24.37 32.36
N MET A 222 -6.33 24.57 31.23
CA MET A 222 -5.86 25.90 30.83
C MET A 222 -7.03 26.88 30.60
N PHE A 223 -8.10 26.44 29.92
CA PHE A 223 -9.29 27.26 29.69
C PHE A 223 -10.09 27.51 30.98
N GLU A 224 -10.29 26.49 31.81
CA GLU A 224 -10.93 26.64 33.13
C GLU A 224 -10.12 27.55 34.06
N GLY A 225 -8.79 27.44 34.00
CA GLY A 225 -7.85 28.34 34.67
C GLY A 225 -8.00 29.81 34.28
N TRP A 226 -8.40 30.08 33.03
CA TRP A 226 -8.74 31.41 32.53
C TRP A 226 -10.19 31.85 32.83
N GLY A 227 -11.03 30.97 33.36
CA GLY A 227 -12.42 31.26 33.72
C GLY A 227 -13.44 30.91 32.63
N LEU A 228 -13.03 30.22 31.56
CA LEU A 228 -13.96 29.63 30.60
C LEU A 228 -14.45 28.29 31.17
N LYS A 229 -15.67 28.27 31.70
CA LYS A 229 -16.31 27.03 32.14
C LYS A 229 -16.80 26.23 30.94
N ILE A 230 -16.14 25.12 30.66
CA ILE A 230 -16.52 24.17 29.59
C ILE A 230 -17.20 22.93 30.18
N SER A 231 -17.13 22.74 31.51
CA SER A 231 -17.96 21.78 32.24
C SER A 231 -19.40 22.29 32.35
N GLY A 232 -20.36 21.59 31.75
CA GLY A 232 -21.78 21.84 31.94
C GLY A 232 -22.25 21.37 33.33
N HIS A 233 -21.94 22.14 34.37
CA HIS A 233 -22.59 22.10 35.69
C HIS A 233 -22.55 23.49 36.36
#